data_AF-A0AAW5ZVQ3-F1
#
_entry.id   AF-A0AAW5ZVQ3-F1
#
_cell.length_a   1.000
_cell.length_b   1.000
_cell.length_c   1.000
_cell.angle_alpha   90.00
_cell.angle_beta   90.00
_cell.angle_gamma   90.00
#
_symmetry.space_group_name_H-M   'P 1'
#
loop_
_entity.id
_entity.type
_entity.pdbx_description
1 polymer ?
#
loop_
_entity_poly.entity_id
_entity_poly.type
_entity_poly.pdbx_seq_one_letter_code
_entity_poly.pdbx_strand_id
1 'polypeptide(L)'
;VSGQTLSNTQGGQIVAGHDLTLGTTRSVNNGGGTLSAANNVTVNAAGAAVVNQGGSIRGNGAVSFNVASLDNTAGKIGNDAGSGGSVAMTTGSLANQGGAIGSDRNLSVTTGQLSGDGRIVAGG
;
A
#
# COMPACT_ATOMS: atom_id res chain seq x y z
N VAL A 1 2.21 8.91 11.27
CA VAL A 1 1.43 8.28 12.36
C VAL A 1 2.31 7.24 13.04
N SER A 2 2.45 7.29 14.36
CA SER A 2 3.16 6.29 15.17
C SER A 2 2.19 5.67 16.19
N GLY A 3 2.22 4.35 16.32
CA GLY A 3 1.27 3.61 17.16
C GLY A 3 1.48 2.11 17.01
N GLN A 4 0.89 1.32 17.91
CA GLN A 4 0.97 -0.14 17.78
C GLN A 4 0.14 -0.64 16.58
N THR A 5 -1.03 -0.03 16.36
CA THR A 5 -1.94 -0.35 15.26
C THR A 5 -2.52 0.93 14.67
N LEU A 6 -2.87 0.89 13.37
CA LEU A 6 -3.69 1.89 12.70
C LEU A 6 -4.96 1.22 12.17
N SER A 7 -6.12 1.86 12.35
CA SER A 7 -7.39 1.46 11.75
C SER A 7 -7.99 2.64 11.00
N ASN A 8 -8.15 2.48 9.68
CA ASN A 8 -8.76 3.41 8.75
C ASN A 8 -9.77 2.63 7.91
N THR A 9 -10.92 2.30 8.52
CA THR A 9 -11.93 1.43 7.92
C THR A 9 -13.25 2.19 7.73
N GLN A 10 -14.26 1.54 7.15
CA GLN A 10 -15.62 2.10 7.01
C GLN A 10 -15.66 3.43 6.22
N GLY A 11 -14.89 3.52 5.13
CA GLY A 11 -14.80 4.75 4.34
C GLY A 11 -13.91 5.84 4.96
N GLY A 12 -13.16 5.53 6.02
CA GLY A 12 -12.21 6.46 6.62
C GLY A 12 -11.17 6.97 5.61
N GLN A 13 -10.71 8.21 5.82
CA GLN A 13 -9.74 8.86 4.96
C GLN A 13 -8.59 9.45 5.78
N ILE A 14 -7.36 9.08 5.43
CA ILE A 14 -6.15 9.72 5.93
C ILE A 14 -5.41 10.29 4.71
N VAL A 15 -5.43 11.61 4.61
CA VAL A 15 -4.86 12.36 3.48
C VAL A 15 -3.73 13.25 4.00
N ALA A 16 -2.52 13.02 3.51
CA ALA A 16 -1.35 13.85 3.80
C ALA A 16 -1.10 14.84 2.65
N GLY A 17 -0.94 16.12 2.97
CA GLY A 17 -0.61 17.16 1.98
C GLY A 17 0.81 17.11 1.43
N HIS A 18 1.67 16.23 1.96
CA HIS A 18 3.01 15.96 1.43
C HIS A 18 3.33 14.47 1.57
N ASP A 19 4.06 14.05 2.61
CA ASP A 19 4.39 12.64 2.85
C ASP A 19 3.49 12.01 3.92
N LEU A 20 3.14 10.74 3.73
CA LEU A 20 2.50 9.89 4.72
C LEU A 20 3.46 8.78 5.14
N THR A 21 4.02 8.89 6.35
CA THR A 21 4.82 7.82 6.95
C THR A 21 4.06 7.13 8.07
N LEU A 22 3.87 5.82 7.93
CA LEU A 22 3.28 4.94 8.92
C LEU A 22 4.38 4.11 9.59
N GLY A 23 4.73 4.49 10.81
CA GLY A 23 5.68 3.76 11.66
C GLY A 23 4.95 2.88 12.67
N THR A 24 3.99 2.08 12.23
CA THR A 24 3.17 1.25 13.11
C THR A 24 3.80 -0.12 13.31
N THR A 25 3.90 -0.63 14.53
CA THR A 25 4.70 -1.85 14.78
C THR A 25 3.97 -3.17 14.65
N ARG A 26 2.61 -3.21 14.62
CA ARG A 26 1.85 -4.47 14.57
C ARG A 26 0.88 -4.58 13.39
N SER A 27 0.05 -3.56 13.13
CA SER A 27 -0.88 -3.65 12.00
C SER A 27 -1.31 -2.30 11.43
N VAL A 28 -1.51 -2.26 10.12
CA VAL A 28 -2.22 -1.19 9.41
C VAL A 28 -3.45 -1.79 8.77
N ASN A 29 -4.65 -1.40 9.22
CA ASN A 29 -5.90 -1.82 8.60
C ASN A 29 -6.52 -0.63 7.85
N ASN A 30 -6.47 -0.69 6.53
CA ASN A 30 -7.10 0.25 5.59
C ASN A 30 -8.30 -0.40 4.84
N GLY A 31 -8.95 -1.41 5.43
CA GLY A 31 -10.06 -2.11 4.80
C GLY A 31 -11.24 -1.19 4.47
N GLY A 32 -11.57 -1.03 3.19
CA GLY A 32 -12.59 -0.10 2.71
C GLY A 32 -12.29 1.38 2.98
N GLY A 33 -11.06 1.72 3.38
CA GLY A 33 -10.62 3.08 3.64
C GLY A 33 -9.70 3.63 2.54
N THR A 34 -9.28 4.89 2.71
CA THR A 34 -8.30 5.56 1.84
C THR A 34 -7.12 6.09 2.63
N LEU A 35 -5.91 5.69 2.26
CA LEU A 35 -4.65 6.33 2.64
C LEU A 35 -4.08 7.03 1.41
N SER A 36 -3.81 8.32 1.50
CA SER A 36 -3.19 9.04 0.39
C SER A 36 -2.18 10.09 0.81
N ALA A 37 -1.19 10.34 -0.04
CA ALA A 37 -0.21 11.40 0.12
C ALA A 37 0.01 12.15 -1.19
N ALA A 38 0.18 13.48 -1.12
CA ALA A 38 0.51 14.30 -2.29
C ALA A 38 1.94 14.08 -2.81
N ASN A 39 2.79 13.39 -2.03
CA ASN A 39 4.12 12.94 -2.38
C ASN A 39 4.27 11.45 -2.00
N ASN A 40 5.05 11.11 -0.97
CA ASN A 40 5.37 9.71 -0.68
C ASN A 40 4.39 9.06 0.29
N VAL A 41 4.13 7.76 0.10
CA VAL A 41 3.54 6.88 1.11
C VAL A 41 4.59 5.85 1.53
N THR A 42 4.90 5.79 2.82
CA THR A 42 5.88 4.85 3.36
C THR A 42 5.29 4.06 4.52
N VAL A 43 5.24 2.74 4.38
CA VAL A 43 4.91 1.80 5.46
C VAL A 43 6.15 0.97 5.76
N ASN A 44 6.93 1.41 6.75
CA ASN A 44 8.16 0.74 7.16
C ASN A 44 7.95 0.11 8.55
N ALA A 45 7.57 -1.16 8.53
CA ALA A 45 7.21 -1.92 9.71
C ALA A 45 7.36 -3.43 9.44
N ALA A 46 8.60 -3.91 9.40
CA ALA A 46 8.94 -5.28 8.98
C ALA A 46 8.15 -6.40 9.67
N GLY A 47 7.65 -6.18 10.90
CA GLY A 47 6.82 -7.14 11.64
C GLY A 47 5.31 -6.95 11.50
N ALA A 48 4.85 -5.90 10.82
CA ALA A 48 3.44 -5.55 10.77
C ALA A 48 2.69 -6.23 9.61
N ALA A 49 1.40 -6.51 9.84
CA ALA A 49 0.47 -6.89 8.79
C ALA A 49 -0.24 -5.66 8.23
N VAL A 50 -0.33 -5.55 6.90
CA VAL A 50 -1.10 -4.51 6.22
C VAL A 50 -2.31 -5.13 5.54
N VAL A 51 -3.50 -4.62 5.88
CA VAL A 51 -4.77 -5.00 5.28
C VAL A 51 -5.29 -3.83 4.47
N ASN A 52 -5.44 -4.00 3.16
CA ASN A 52 -6.00 -3.03 2.22
C ASN A 52 -7.22 -3.62 1.47
N GLN A 53 -7.96 -4.51 2.13
CA GLN A 53 -9.09 -5.19 1.50
C GLN A 53 -10.18 -4.20 1.08
N GLY A 54 -10.52 -4.14 -0.21
CA GLY A 54 -11.48 -3.15 -0.74
C GLY A 54 -11.07 -1.68 -0.53
N GLY A 55 -9.85 -1.43 -0.05
CA GLY A 55 -9.34 -0.11 0.27
C GLY A 55 -8.47 0.48 -0.84
N SER A 56 -7.98 1.70 -0.61
CA SER A 56 -7.07 2.40 -1.52
C SER A 56 -5.86 2.97 -0.78
N ILE A 57 -4.66 2.69 -1.28
CA ILE A 57 -3.41 3.34 -0.85
C ILE A 57 -2.76 3.99 -2.06
N ARG A 58 -2.57 5.31 -2.02
CA ARG A 58 -2.11 6.08 -3.18
C ARG A 58 -1.10 7.17 -2.83
N GLY A 59 -0.04 7.30 -3.62
CA GLY A 59 0.90 8.43 -3.52
C GLY A 59 1.30 8.95 -4.90
N ASN A 60 1.58 10.25 -5.04
CA ASN A 60 2.09 10.78 -6.31
C ASN A 60 3.58 10.48 -6.50
N GLY A 61 4.33 10.39 -5.40
CA GLY A 61 5.76 10.06 -5.38
C GLY A 61 6.01 8.57 -5.23
N ALA A 62 6.95 8.21 -4.34
CA ALA A 62 7.22 6.82 -4.01
C ALA A 62 6.12 6.26 -3.09
N VAL A 63 5.65 5.05 -3.40
CA VAL A 63 4.82 4.24 -2.52
C VAL A 63 5.63 3.02 -2.11
N SER A 64 5.97 2.92 -0.84
CA SER A 64 6.91 1.91 -0.34
C SER A 64 6.35 1.11 0.83
N PHE A 65 6.55 -0.21 0.78
CA PHE A 65 6.17 -1.15 1.82
C PHE A 65 7.36 -2.02 2.23
N ASN A 66 7.63 -2.08 3.53
CA ASN A 66 8.50 -3.07 4.16
C ASN A 66 7.75 -3.67 5.35
N VAL A 67 7.10 -4.82 5.15
CA VAL A 67 6.08 -5.36 6.07
C VAL A 67 6.05 -6.88 6.09
N ALA A 68 5.55 -7.51 7.15
CA ALA A 68 5.51 -8.97 7.25
C ALA A 68 4.54 -9.60 6.25
N SER A 69 3.35 -8.99 6.09
CA SER A 69 2.34 -9.40 5.13
C SER A 69 1.58 -8.21 4.57
N LEU A 70 1.10 -8.34 3.34
CA LEU A 70 0.25 -7.38 2.65
C LEU A 70 -0.93 -8.10 2.00
N ASP A 71 -2.15 -7.74 2.42
CA ASP A 71 -3.39 -8.20 1.81
C ASP A 71 -4.06 -7.06 1.05
N ASN A 72 -4.01 -7.14 -0.27
CA ASN A 72 -4.63 -6.21 -1.22
C ASN A 72 -5.86 -6.80 -1.92
N THR A 73 -6.57 -7.75 -1.28
CA THR A 73 -7.75 -8.39 -1.87
C THR A 73 -8.84 -7.38 -2.21
N ALA A 74 -9.30 -7.32 -3.47
CA ALA A 74 -10.22 -6.31 -3.99
C ALA A 74 -9.78 -4.84 -3.75
N GLY A 75 -8.54 -4.62 -3.33
CA GLY A 75 -7.97 -3.33 -3.00
C GLY A 75 -7.18 -2.71 -4.15
N LYS A 76 -6.75 -1.47 -3.95
CA LYS A 76 -5.91 -0.72 -4.91
C LYS A 76 -4.69 -0.14 -4.21
N ILE A 77 -3.51 -0.37 -4.78
CA ILE A 77 -2.26 0.25 -4.37
C ILE A 77 -1.57 0.83 -5.59
N GLY A 78 -1.17 2.09 -5.54
CA GLY A 78 -0.37 2.64 -6.62
C GLY A 78 -0.16 4.13 -6.64
N ASN A 79 0.19 4.61 -7.82
CA ASN A 79 0.39 6.03 -8.10
C ASN A 79 -0.78 6.62 -8.89
N ASP A 80 -0.89 7.95 -8.84
CA ASP A 80 -1.73 8.66 -9.79
C ASP A 80 -1.12 8.61 -11.19
N ALA A 81 -1.98 8.52 -12.20
CA ALA A 81 -1.55 8.56 -13.59
C ALA A 81 -0.84 9.88 -13.91
N GLY A 82 0.32 9.81 -14.53
CA GLY A 82 1.17 10.95 -14.87
C GLY A 82 1.91 11.57 -13.68
N SER A 83 1.87 10.95 -12.48
CA SER A 83 2.59 11.44 -11.31
C SER A 83 4.10 11.18 -11.38
N GLY A 84 4.53 10.27 -12.25
CA GLY A 84 5.88 9.75 -12.34
C GLY A 84 6.30 8.89 -11.14
N GLY A 85 5.36 8.53 -10.26
CA GLY A 85 5.62 7.79 -9.02
C GLY A 85 6.06 6.35 -9.26
N SER A 86 6.72 5.77 -8.26
CA SER A 86 7.15 4.37 -8.30
C SER A 86 6.63 3.62 -7.08
N VAL A 87 6.42 2.31 -7.24
CA VAL A 87 5.98 1.42 -6.17
C VAL A 87 7.08 0.41 -5.86
N ALA A 88 7.39 0.26 -4.59
CA ALA A 88 8.33 -0.75 -4.10
C ALA A 88 7.72 -1.51 -2.91
N MET A 89 7.71 -2.84 -2.99
CA MET A 89 7.17 -3.71 -1.96
C MET A 89 8.19 -4.77 -1.57
N THR A 90 8.45 -4.87 -0.27
CA THR A 90 9.20 -5.98 0.34
C THR A 90 8.32 -6.59 1.42
N THR A 91 7.89 -7.84 1.22
CA THR A 91 7.00 -8.51 2.17
C THR A 91 7.16 -10.02 2.23
N GLY A 92 6.87 -10.65 3.39
CA GLY A 92 6.87 -12.11 3.48
C GLY A 92 5.80 -12.76 2.62
N SER A 93 4.59 -12.19 2.62
CA SER A 93 3.46 -12.66 1.81
C SER A 93 2.65 -11.52 1.22
N LEU A 94 2.23 -11.68 -0.02
CA LEU A 94 1.38 -10.75 -0.77
C LEU A 94 0.14 -11.47 -1.30
N ALA A 95 -1.03 -11.11 -0.79
CA ALA A 95 -2.32 -11.51 -1.35
C ALA A 95 -2.88 -10.37 -2.22
N ASN A 96 -3.20 -10.67 -3.47
CA ASN A 96 -3.75 -9.69 -4.42
C ASN A 96 -4.96 -10.25 -5.18
N GLN A 97 -5.84 -11.00 -4.50
CA GLN A 97 -7.03 -11.60 -5.13
C GLN A 97 -8.04 -10.52 -5.55
N GLY A 98 -8.38 -10.43 -6.84
CA GLY A 98 -9.23 -9.37 -7.39
C GLY A 98 -8.73 -7.95 -7.17
N GLY A 99 -7.50 -7.78 -6.69
CA GLY A 99 -6.88 -6.50 -6.37
C GLY A 99 -6.11 -5.90 -7.55
N ALA A 100 -5.65 -4.66 -7.37
CA ALA A 100 -4.77 -3.98 -8.32
C ALA A 100 -3.57 -3.35 -7.61
N ILE A 101 -2.38 -3.63 -8.14
CA ILE A 101 -1.13 -2.98 -7.78
C ILE A 101 -0.56 -2.37 -9.06
N GLY A 102 -0.31 -1.06 -9.04
CA GLY A 102 0.18 -0.35 -10.22
C GLY A 102 1.16 0.75 -9.87
N SER A 103 2.14 1.00 -10.73
CA SER A 103 3.01 2.17 -10.64
C SER A 103 2.91 3.00 -11.90
N ASP A 104 3.11 4.32 -11.79
CA ASP A 104 3.22 5.17 -12.98
C ASP A 104 4.57 4.98 -13.69
N ARG A 105 5.65 4.76 -12.93
CA ARG A 105 7.01 4.53 -13.47
C ARG A 105 7.49 3.11 -13.23
N ASN A 106 8.12 2.87 -12.08
CA ASN A 106 8.73 1.58 -11.75
C ASN A 106 7.89 0.84 -10.71
N LEU A 107 7.77 -0.47 -10.87
CA LEU A 107 7.19 -1.36 -9.88
C LEU A 107 8.21 -2.45 -9.52
N SER A 108 8.52 -2.58 -8.23
CA SER A 108 9.33 -3.67 -7.69
C SER A 108 8.56 -4.38 -6.58
N VAL A 109 8.48 -5.71 -6.67
CA VAL A 109 7.83 -6.56 -5.67
C VAL A 109 8.79 -7.69 -5.31
N THR A 110 9.27 -7.66 -4.06
CA THR A 110 10.01 -8.75 -3.43
C THR A 110 9.10 -9.42 -2.43
N THR A 111 8.73 -10.67 -2.68
CA THR A 111 7.94 -11.44 -1.72
C THR A 111 8.32 -12.91 -1.64
N GLY A 112 8.15 -13.50 -0.45
CA GLY A 112 8.32 -14.94 -0.27
C GLY A 112 7.17 -15.76 -0.86
N GLN A 113 5.97 -15.18 -0.89
CA GLN A 113 4.77 -15.81 -1.46
C GLN A 113 3.86 -14.77 -2.09
N LEU A 114 3.42 -15.02 -3.32
CA LEU A 114 2.41 -14.24 -4.02
C LEU A 114 1.19 -15.12 -4.30
N SER A 115 -0.01 -14.63 -3.99
CA SER A 115 -1.27 -15.30 -4.30
C SER A 115 -2.33 -14.35 -4.85
N GLY A 116 -3.29 -14.91 -5.58
CA GLY A 116 -4.45 -14.21 -6.13
C GLY A 116 -4.41 -14.05 -7.64
N ASP A 117 -5.53 -13.61 -8.20
CA ASP A 117 -5.77 -13.41 -9.65
C ASP A 117 -5.80 -11.93 -10.06
N GLY A 118 -5.44 -11.01 -9.15
CA GLY A 118 -5.46 -9.58 -9.41
C GLY A 118 -4.34 -9.09 -10.33
N ARG A 119 -4.39 -7.80 -10.64
CA ARG A 119 -3.47 -7.16 -11.58
C ARG A 119 -2.26 -6.58 -10.86
N ILE A 120 -1.07 -6.78 -11.45
CA ILE A 120 0.19 -6.15 -11.03
C ILE A 120 0.85 -5.57 -12.29
N VAL A 121 1.01 -4.25 -12.39
CA VAL A 121 1.51 -3.58 -13.61
C VAL A 121 2.47 -2.43 -13.34
N ALA A 122 3.52 -2.35 -14.16
CA ALA A 122 4.47 -1.24 -14.18
C ALA A 122 4.22 -0.34 -15.40
N GLY A 123 4.69 0.92 -15.34
CA GLY A 123 4.69 1.87 -16.47
C GLY A 123 3.29 2.26 -16.96
N GLY A 124 2.64 3.14 -16.21
CA GLY A 124 1.35 3.76 -16.56
C GLY A 124 1.44 4.70 -17.76
#